data_AF-A0A3G9GFI7-F1
#
_entry.id   AF-A0A3G9GFI7-F1
#
_cell.length_a   1.000
_cell.length_b   1.000
_cell.length_c   1.000
_cell.angle_alpha   90.00
_cell.angle_beta   90.00
_cell.angle_gamma   90.00
#
_symmetry.space_group_name_H-M   'P 1'
#
loop_
_entity.id
_entity.type
_entity.pdbx_description
1 polymer ?
#
loop_
_entity_poly.entity_id
_entity_poly.type
_entity_poly.pdbx_seq_one_letter_code
_entity_poly.pdbx_strand_id
1 'polypeptide(L)'
;MKSSFKWLIAGLALVSLQASAADFKLGFVNIERVYREAAPAIAIQKKLDKEFGDRRAELKKMEKRAKELEGLLAKSSLSIDDRKRYEREYAGLDRDYQAKARELSEDFNQRRNEEFASVQERANRVLRQIADREQYDLILQDVVYVNPKYDLTGKVLKELEK
;
A
#
# COMPACT_ATOMS: atom_id res chain seq x y z
N MET A 1 -43.49 9.73 69.86
CA MET A 1 -42.10 9.22 69.92
C MET A 1 -42.05 7.87 69.21
N LYS A 2 -41.15 7.71 68.23
CA LYS A 2 -40.70 6.43 67.65
C LYS A 2 -41.58 5.73 66.58
N SER A 3 -41.83 6.35 65.43
CA SER A 3 -42.04 5.54 64.19
C SER A 3 -41.74 6.26 62.87
N SER A 4 -41.75 7.60 62.84
CA SER A 4 -41.63 8.37 61.59
C SER A 4 -40.19 8.59 61.08
N PHE A 5 -39.16 8.19 61.85
CA PHE A 5 -37.77 8.47 61.49
C PHE A 5 -37.08 7.36 60.67
N LYS A 6 -37.71 6.19 60.52
CA LYS A 6 -37.09 5.03 59.83
C LYS A 6 -37.25 5.04 58.31
N TRP A 7 -38.12 5.87 57.76
CA TRP A 7 -38.35 5.94 56.30
C TRP A 7 -37.54 7.01 55.59
N LEU A 8 -36.86 7.91 56.31
CA LEU A 8 -36.06 8.99 55.72
C LEU A 8 -34.62 8.58 55.37
N ILE A 9 -34.17 7.39 55.81
CA ILE A 9 -32.82 6.88 55.53
C ILE A 9 -32.84 5.80 54.41
N ALA A 10 -34.01 5.31 54.01
CA ALA A 10 -34.14 4.28 52.96
C ALA A 10 -34.20 4.85 51.52
N GLY A 11 -34.12 6.16 51.34
CA GLY A 11 -34.20 6.81 50.02
C GLY A 11 -32.86 7.26 49.42
N LEU A 12 -31.72 7.04 50.13
CA LEU A 12 -30.44 7.68 49.79
C LEU A 12 -29.37 6.74 49.22
N ALA A 13 -29.73 5.53 48.80
CA ALA A 13 -28.77 4.57 48.26
C ALA A 13 -29.23 4.09 46.89
N LEU A 14 -28.67 4.69 45.84
CA LEU A 14 -28.49 4.22 44.45
C LEU A 14 -28.59 5.38 43.44
N VAL A 15 -27.92 6.50 43.70
CA VAL A 15 -27.34 7.24 42.56
C VAL A 15 -26.05 6.50 42.24
N SER A 16 -26.16 5.41 41.48
CA SER A 16 -25.03 4.87 40.76
C SER A 16 -24.57 5.98 39.81
N LEU A 17 -23.59 6.77 40.25
CA LEU A 17 -22.72 7.52 39.37
C LEU A 17 -22.13 6.47 38.42
N GLN A 18 -22.80 6.24 37.29
CA GLN A 18 -22.16 5.66 36.14
C GLN A 18 -21.04 6.64 35.84
N ALA A 19 -19.82 6.28 36.28
CA ALA A 19 -18.62 6.92 35.79
C ALA A 19 -18.66 6.72 34.28
N SER A 20 -19.17 7.71 33.56
CA SER A 20 -18.99 7.82 32.12
C SER A 20 -17.51 8.13 31.98
N ALA A 21 -16.69 7.07 31.94
CA ALA A 21 -15.42 7.18 31.26
C ALA A 21 -15.77 7.71 29.87
N ALA A 22 -15.14 8.82 29.46
CA ALA A 22 -15.23 9.24 28.08
C ALA A 22 -14.86 8.02 27.23
N ASP A 23 -15.79 7.58 26.39
CA ASP A 23 -15.61 6.37 25.58
C ASP A 23 -14.42 6.58 24.66
N PHE A 24 -13.27 6.02 25.03
CA PHE A 24 -12.04 6.13 24.26
C PHE A 24 -12.27 5.54 22.86
N LYS A 25 -12.14 6.38 21.84
CA LYS A 25 -12.48 6.03 20.47
C LYS A 25 -11.23 5.70 19.68
N LEU A 26 -10.96 4.40 19.61
CA LEU A 26 -9.89 3.82 18.80
C LEU A 26 -10.34 3.60 17.35
N GLY A 27 -9.49 3.95 16.40
CA GLY A 27 -9.60 3.61 14.99
C GLY A 27 -8.37 2.88 14.48
N PHE A 28 -8.51 2.27 13.31
CA PHE A 28 -7.43 1.65 12.56
C PHE A 28 -7.55 2.02 11.09
N VAL A 29 -6.42 2.14 10.40
CA VAL A 29 -6.41 2.29 8.95
C VAL A 29 -5.34 1.40 8.32
N ASN A 30 -5.71 0.67 7.28
CA ASN A 30 -4.78 -0.07 6.45
C ASN A 30 -4.34 0.82 5.28
N ILE A 31 -3.18 1.45 5.42
CA ILE A 31 -2.64 2.38 4.42
C ILE A 31 -2.26 1.66 3.11
N GLU A 32 -1.72 0.44 3.18
CA GLU A 32 -1.41 -0.33 1.97
C GLU A 32 -2.65 -0.59 1.11
N ARG A 33 -3.77 -0.88 1.77
CA ARG A 33 -5.07 -1.06 1.11
C ARG A 33 -5.57 0.24 0.52
N VAL A 34 -5.41 1.37 1.22
CA VAL A 34 -5.72 2.70 0.66
C VAL A 34 -4.92 2.93 -0.62
N TYR A 35 -3.61 2.65 -0.63
CA TYR A 35 -2.79 2.83 -1.82
C TYR A 35 -3.10 1.88 -2.97
N ARG A 36 -3.66 0.70 -2.68
CA ARG A 36 -4.04 -0.26 -3.72
C ARG A 36 -5.43 0.02 -4.30
N GLU A 37 -6.37 0.44 -3.47
CA GLU A 37 -7.80 0.53 -3.83
C GLU A 37 -8.29 1.95 -4.12
N ALA A 38 -7.58 2.99 -3.65
CA ALA A 38 -8.04 4.37 -3.88
C ALA A 38 -8.03 4.72 -5.38
N ALA A 39 -9.11 5.32 -5.87
CA ALA A 39 -9.23 5.72 -7.27
C ALA A 39 -8.05 6.59 -7.78
N PRO A 40 -7.55 7.59 -7.01
CA PRO A 40 -6.35 8.34 -7.38
C PRO A 40 -5.11 7.44 -7.56
N ALA A 41 -4.93 6.44 -6.71
CA ALA A 41 -3.79 5.52 -6.79
C ALA A 41 -3.88 4.58 -8.00
N ILE A 42 -5.08 4.08 -8.31
CA ILE A 42 -5.33 3.28 -9.52
C ILE A 42 -5.03 4.11 -10.78
N ALA A 43 -5.41 5.39 -10.81
CA ALA A 43 -5.12 6.28 -11.92
C ALA A 43 -3.61 6.52 -12.11
N ILE A 44 -2.88 6.72 -11.02
CA ILE A 44 -1.40 6.84 -11.03
C ILE A 44 -0.76 5.56 -11.56
N GLN A 45 -1.21 4.38 -11.10
CA GLN A 45 -0.67 3.11 -11.57
C GLN A 45 -0.83 2.97 -13.09
N LYS A 46 -2.01 3.27 -13.63
CA LYS A 46 -2.25 3.26 -15.08
C LYS A 46 -1.36 4.24 -15.84
N LYS A 47 -1.11 5.42 -15.26
CA LYS A 47 -0.21 6.43 -15.82
C LYS A 47 1.23 5.91 -15.89
N LEU A 48 1.73 5.34 -14.78
CA LEU A 48 3.08 4.74 -14.72
C LEU A 48 3.21 3.55 -15.66
N ASP A 49 2.19 2.68 -15.74
CA ASP A 49 2.20 1.53 -16.66
C ASP A 49 2.30 1.98 -18.13
N LYS A 50 1.64 3.08 -18.48
CA LYS A 50 1.75 3.70 -19.81
C LYS A 50 3.12 4.34 -20.04
N GLU A 51 3.61 5.11 -19.07
CA GLU A 51 4.89 5.83 -19.12
C GLU A 51 6.08 4.88 -19.29
N PHE A 52 6.05 3.74 -18.60
CA PHE A 52 7.14 2.76 -18.59
C PHE A 52 6.89 1.52 -19.47
N GLY A 53 5.76 1.46 -20.17
CA GLY A 53 5.33 0.30 -20.94
C GLY A 53 6.32 -0.11 -22.04
N ASP A 54 6.84 0.86 -22.78
CA ASP A 54 7.78 0.61 -23.88
C ASP A 54 9.12 0.06 -23.39
N ARG A 55 9.66 0.62 -22.30
CA ARG A 55 10.91 0.15 -21.67
C ARG A 55 10.75 -1.26 -21.10
N ARG A 56 9.61 -1.56 -20.47
CA ARG A 56 9.29 -2.93 -20.02
C ARG A 56 9.19 -3.90 -21.20
N ALA A 57 8.58 -3.48 -22.30
CA ALA A 57 8.47 -4.29 -23.51
C ALA A 57 9.85 -4.54 -24.16
N GLU A 58 10.75 -3.56 -24.11
CA GLU A 58 12.14 -3.71 -24.55
C GLU A 58 12.88 -4.76 -23.72
N LEU A 59 12.86 -4.66 -22.39
CA LEU A 59 13.48 -5.66 -21.51
C LEU A 59 12.93 -7.07 -21.77
N LYS A 60 11.61 -7.22 -21.98
CA LYS A 60 10.99 -8.50 -22.32
C LYS A 60 11.50 -9.07 -23.65
N LYS A 61 11.77 -8.22 -24.65
CA LYS A 61 12.38 -8.66 -25.92
C LYS A 61 13.81 -9.13 -25.71
N MET A 62 14.58 -8.43 -24.87
CA MET A 62 15.95 -8.83 -24.51
C MET A 62 15.95 -10.18 -23.77
N GLU A 63 15.07 -10.39 -22.80
CA GLU A 63 14.92 -11.69 -22.11
C GLU A 63 14.60 -12.82 -23.09
N LYS A 64 13.69 -12.57 -24.04
CA LYS A 64 13.36 -13.56 -25.07
C LYS A 64 14.58 -13.89 -25.93
N ARG A 65 15.34 -12.88 -26.35
CA ARG A 65 16.56 -13.08 -27.14
C ARG A 65 17.63 -13.85 -26.35
N ALA A 66 17.77 -13.57 -25.05
CA ALA A 66 18.70 -14.28 -24.18
C ALA A 66 18.36 -15.78 -24.13
N LYS A 67 17.07 -16.12 -23.93
CA LYS A 67 16.59 -17.52 -23.94
C LYS A 67 16.81 -18.21 -25.28
N GLU A 68 16.63 -17.48 -26.39
CA GLU A 68 16.93 -18.02 -27.73
C GLU A 68 18.43 -18.34 -27.88
N LEU A 69 19.31 -17.43 -27.43
CA LEU A 69 20.76 -17.64 -27.46
C LEU A 69 21.20 -18.81 -26.58
N GLU A 70 20.64 -18.94 -25.37
CA GLU A 70 20.84 -20.09 -24.49
C GLU A 70 20.47 -21.41 -25.18
N GLY A 71 19.30 -21.44 -25.83
CA GLY A 71 18.86 -22.60 -26.60
C GLY A 71 19.75 -22.94 -27.80
N LEU A 72 20.36 -21.94 -28.45
CA LEU A 72 21.33 -22.15 -29.52
C LEU A 72 22.67 -22.68 -29.00
N LEU A 73 23.15 -22.14 -27.89
CA LEU A 73 24.41 -22.54 -27.25
C LEU A 73 24.37 -23.96 -26.66
N ALA A 74 23.18 -24.43 -26.26
CA ALA A 74 22.95 -25.79 -25.79
C ALA A 74 23.05 -26.87 -26.88
N LYS A 75 23.05 -26.50 -28.17
CA LYS A 75 23.14 -27.47 -29.27
C LYS A 75 24.56 -28.03 -29.39
N SER A 76 24.67 -29.35 -29.44
CA SER A 76 25.95 -30.07 -29.57
C SER A 76 26.57 -29.94 -30.97
N SER A 77 25.78 -29.69 -32.00
CA SER A 77 26.24 -29.55 -33.40
C SER A 77 26.76 -28.15 -33.76
N LEU A 78 26.94 -27.26 -32.79
CA LEU A 78 27.31 -25.87 -33.02
C LEU A 78 28.80 -25.72 -33.36
N SER A 79 29.12 -24.98 -34.43
CA SER A 79 30.50 -24.69 -34.80
C SER A 79 31.21 -23.82 -33.75
N ILE A 80 32.54 -23.86 -33.71
CA ILE A 80 33.34 -23.04 -32.77
C ILE A 80 33.12 -21.54 -33.02
N ASP A 81 33.02 -21.13 -34.29
CA ASP A 81 32.84 -19.72 -34.64
C ASP A 81 31.43 -19.22 -34.30
N ASP A 82 30.39 -20.04 -34.52
CA ASP A 82 29.03 -19.71 -34.12
C ASP A 82 28.89 -19.64 -32.60
N ARG A 83 29.52 -20.58 -31.87
CA ARG A 83 29.58 -20.58 -30.40
C ARG A 83 30.17 -19.28 -29.88
N LYS A 84 31.37 -18.91 -30.36
CA LYS A 84 32.02 -17.64 -29.97
C LYS A 84 31.21 -16.41 -30.34
N ARG A 85 30.43 -16.45 -31.43
CA ARG A 85 29.53 -15.35 -31.81
C ARG A 85 28.37 -15.22 -30.82
N TYR A 86 27.67 -16.31 -30.54
CA TYR A 86 26.51 -16.31 -29.63
C TYR A 86 26.90 -16.03 -28.18
N GLU A 87 28.06 -16.52 -27.71
CA GLU A 87 28.57 -16.19 -26.38
C GLU A 87 28.85 -14.69 -26.22
N ARG A 88 29.45 -14.06 -27.25
CA ARG A 88 29.68 -12.61 -27.26
C ARG A 88 28.39 -11.81 -27.31
N GLU A 89 27.43 -12.25 -28.15
CA GLU A 89 26.12 -11.62 -28.23
C GLU A 89 25.37 -11.71 -26.89
N TYR A 90 25.36 -12.88 -26.27
CA TYR A 90 24.73 -13.11 -24.97
C TYR A 90 25.38 -12.25 -23.88
N ALA A 91 26.71 -12.20 -23.80
CA ALA A 91 27.42 -11.38 -22.82
C ALA A 91 27.21 -9.87 -23.03
N GLY A 92 27.01 -9.42 -24.27
CA GLY A 92 26.60 -8.03 -24.56
C GLY A 92 25.17 -7.76 -24.10
N LEU A 93 24.25 -8.63 -24.51
CA LEU A 93 22.83 -8.55 -24.18
C LEU A 93 22.58 -8.54 -22.68
N ASP A 94 23.26 -9.41 -21.92
CA ASP A 94 23.12 -9.48 -20.46
C ASP A 94 23.59 -8.17 -19.81
N ARG A 95 24.75 -7.62 -20.19
CA ARG A 95 25.23 -6.34 -19.64
C ARG A 95 24.25 -5.20 -19.91
N ASP A 96 23.76 -5.10 -21.15
CA ASP A 96 22.80 -4.07 -21.55
C ASP A 96 21.47 -4.25 -20.81
N TYR A 97 21.01 -5.49 -20.64
CA TYR A 97 19.80 -5.81 -19.89
C TYR A 97 19.93 -5.36 -18.43
N GLN A 98 21.03 -5.71 -17.77
CA GLN A 98 21.27 -5.31 -16.37
C GLN A 98 21.32 -3.80 -16.19
N ALA A 99 21.94 -3.08 -17.15
CA ALA A 99 21.98 -1.62 -17.13
C ALA A 99 20.58 -1.01 -17.27
N LYS A 100 19.84 -1.41 -18.31
CA LYS A 100 18.47 -0.91 -18.58
C LYS A 100 17.48 -1.29 -17.48
N ALA A 101 17.62 -2.49 -16.90
CA ALA A 101 16.75 -2.94 -15.81
C ALA A 101 16.96 -2.13 -14.53
N ARG A 102 18.21 -1.77 -14.20
CA ARG A 102 18.51 -0.87 -13.08
C ARG A 102 17.93 0.53 -13.32
N GLU A 103 18.21 1.12 -14.47
CA GLU A 103 17.70 2.44 -14.85
C GLU A 103 16.15 2.49 -14.81
N LEU A 104 15.50 1.47 -15.37
CA LEU A 104 14.04 1.35 -15.32
C LEU A 104 13.52 1.27 -13.88
N SER A 105 14.17 0.48 -13.03
CA SER A 105 13.77 0.32 -11.63
C SER A 105 13.93 1.63 -10.85
N GLU A 106 15.04 2.32 -11.02
CA GLU A 106 15.33 3.60 -10.38
C GLU A 106 14.31 4.66 -10.78
N ASP A 107 14.12 4.87 -12.09
CA ASP A 107 13.17 5.84 -12.62
C ASP A 107 11.73 5.50 -12.22
N PHE A 108 11.34 4.22 -12.32
CA PHE A 108 9.99 3.80 -11.92
C PHE A 108 9.74 4.04 -10.44
N ASN A 109 10.71 3.71 -9.58
CA ASN A 109 10.57 3.96 -8.14
C ASN A 109 10.52 5.45 -7.82
N GLN A 110 11.34 6.27 -8.50
CA GLN A 110 11.30 7.72 -8.34
C GLN A 110 9.92 8.28 -8.74
N ARG A 111 9.47 8.00 -9.97
CA ARG A 111 8.18 8.48 -10.50
C ARG A 111 7.01 7.97 -9.66
N ARG A 112 7.06 6.71 -9.22
CA ARG A 112 6.06 6.17 -8.29
C ARG A 112 6.02 6.96 -6.99
N ASN A 113 7.15 7.18 -6.35
CA ASN A 113 7.20 7.88 -5.06
C ASN A 113 6.69 9.34 -5.21
N GLU A 114 7.06 10.03 -6.29
CA GLU A 114 6.59 11.39 -6.60
C GLU A 114 5.06 11.44 -6.73
N GLU A 115 4.47 10.53 -7.51
CA GLU A 115 3.02 10.55 -7.76
C GLU A 115 2.24 10.12 -6.49
N PHE A 116 2.73 9.12 -5.76
CA PHE A 116 2.08 8.59 -4.56
C PHE A 116 2.20 9.52 -3.34
N ALA A 117 3.19 10.41 -3.27
CA ALA A 117 3.29 11.40 -2.21
C ALA A 117 2.00 12.25 -2.10
N SER A 118 1.43 12.64 -3.25
CA SER A 118 0.18 13.41 -3.30
C SER A 118 -1.03 12.64 -2.74
N VAL A 119 -1.08 11.32 -2.97
CA VAL A 119 -2.13 10.43 -2.47
C VAL A 119 -1.99 10.28 -0.95
N GLN A 120 -0.77 10.10 -0.46
CA GLN A 120 -0.49 10.01 0.97
C GLN A 120 -0.91 11.28 1.70
N GLU A 121 -0.57 12.46 1.17
CA GLU A 121 -0.99 13.73 1.76
C GLU A 121 -2.52 13.86 1.81
N ARG A 122 -3.22 13.52 0.72
CA ARG A 122 -4.69 13.57 0.69
C ARG A 122 -5.31 12.58 1.67
N ALA A 123 -4.80 11.35 1.74
CA ALA A 123 -5.24 10.34 2.68
C ALA A 123 -5.05 10.79 4.13
N ASN A 124 -3.90 11.40 4.46
CA ASN A 124 -3.65 11.95 5.79
C ASN A 124 -4.62 13.08 6.14
N ARG A 125 -4.94 13.97 5.20
CA ARG A 125 -5.95 15.03 5.41
C ARG A 125 -7.33 14.46 5.66
N VAL A 126 -7.76 13.51 4.83
CA VAL A 126 -9.05 12.81 4.99
C VAL A 126 -9.13 12.09 6.34
N LEU A 127 -8.06 11.40 6.73
CA LEU A 127 -8.00 10.69 8.01
C LEU A 127 -8.16 11.64 9.20
N ARG A 128 -7.48 12.81 9.17
CA ARG A 128 -7.64 13.85 10.19
C ARG A 128 -9.05 14.40 10.23
N GLN A 129 -9.65 14.70 9.07
CA GLN A 129 -11.05 15.16 9.01
C GLN A 129 -12.03 14.13 9.59
N ILE A 130 -11.82 12.84 9.32
CA ILE A 130 -12.61 11.77 9.93
C ILE A 130 -12.38 11.72 11.43
N ALA A 131 -11.11 11.81 11.87
CA ALA A 131 -10.75 11.79 13.28
C ALA A 131 -11.42 12.94 14.05
N ASP A 132 -11.34 14.16 13.53
CA ASP A 132 -11.93 15.34 14.14
C ASP A 132 -13.46 15.28 14.12
N ARG A 133 -14.07 14.96 12.97
CA ARG A 133 -15.53 14.90 12.81
C ARG A 133 -16.17 13.83 13.69
N GLU A 134 -15.51 12.69 13.83
CA GLU A 134 -16.02 11.54 14.57
C GLU A 134 -15.42 11.43 15.98
N GLN A 135 -14.57 12.37 16.40
CA GLN A 135 -13.95 12.43 17.73
C GLN A 135 -13.15 11.14 18.05
N TYR A 136 -12.27 10.72 17.15
CA TYR A 136 -11.32 9.63 17.42
C TYR A 136 -10.15 10.14 18.28
N ASP A 137 -9.82 9.40 19.33
CA ASP A 137 -8.68 9.72 20.21
C ASP A 137 -7.36 9.17 19.65
N LEU A 138 -7.42 8.03 18.95
CA LEU A 138 -6.25 7.34 18.42
C LEU A 138 -6.60 6.57 17.15
N ILE A 139 -5.77 6.69 16.12
CA ILE A 139 -5.84 5.85 14.92
C ILE A 139 -4.51 5.11 14.78
N LEU A 140 -4.59 3.78 14.79
CA LEU A 140 -3.42 2.91 14.66
C LEU A 140 -3.19 2.49 13.21
N GLN A 141 -1.91 2.27 12.92
CA GLN A 141 -1.39 1.67 11.68
C GLN A 141 -0.51 0.48 12.07
N ASP A 142 -0.23 -0.42 11.13
CA ASP A 142 0.74 -1.52 11.28
C ASP A 142 0.50 -2.44 12.49
N VAL A 143 -0.76 -2.83 12.71
CA VAL A 143 -1.14 -3.78 13.78
C VAL A 143 -1.32 -5.19 13.24
N VAL A 144 -0.95 -6.20 14.04
CA VAL A 144 -1.05 -7.63 13.67
C VAL A 144 -2.52 -8.08 13.53
N TYR A 145 -3.41 -7.55 14.37
CA TYR A 145 -4.84 -7.84 14.35
C TYR A 145 -5.63 -6.63 14.81
N VAL A 146 -6.76 -6.38 14.17
CA VAL A 146 -7.76 -5.40 14.59
C VAL A 146 -9.15 -5.99 14.41
N ASN A 147 -10.05 -5.72 15.35
CA ASN A 147 -11.46 -6.02 15.12
C ASN A 147 -11.98 -5.12 13.98
N PRO A 148 -12.64 -5.66 12.94
CA PRO A 148 -13.13 -4.89 11.80
C PRO A 148 -14.01 -3.69 12.15
N LYS A 149 -14.66 -3.68 13.32
CA LYS A 149 -15.46 -2.54 13.80
C LYS A 149 -14.64 -1.25 14.01
N TYR A 150 -13.33 -1.37 14.21
CA TYR A 150 -12.42 -0.23 14.35
C TYR A 150 -11.78 0.18 13.01
N ASP A 151 -12.00 -0.58 11.93
CA ASP A 151 -11.39 -0.33 10.63
C ASP A 151 -12.06 0.85 9.89
N LEU A 152 -11.29 1.92 9.71
CA LEU A 152 -11.67 3.14 9.00
C LEU A 152 -11.33 3.09 7.51
N THR A 153 -10.62 2.08 7.03
CA THR A 153 -10.07 2.00 5.67
C THR A 153 -11.15 2.24 4.61
N GLY A 154 -12.31 1.60 4.76
CA GLY A 154 -13.43 1.78 3.82
C GLY A 154 -14.01 3.19 3.83
N LYS A 155 -14.01 3.89 4.98
CA LYS A 155 -14.44 5.30 5.05
C LYS A 155 -13.42 6.21 4.37
N VAL A 156 -12.13 5.99 4.63
CA VAL A 156 -11.04 6.76 4.01
C VAL A 156 -11.09 6.61 2.49
N LEU A 157 -11.24 5.38 1.98
CA LEU A 157 -11.38 5.11 0.54
C LEU A 157 -12.54 5.90 -0.09
N LYS A 158 -13.73 5.88 0.53
CA LYS A 158 -14.89 6.63 0.05
C LYS A 158 -14.71 8.14 0.07
N GLU A 159 -14.05 8.70 1.09
CA GLU A 159 -13.78 10.14 1.15
C GLU A 159 -12.68 10.56 0.16
N LEU A 160 -11.79 9.66 -0.26
CA LEU A 160 -10.79 9.91 -1.31
C LEU A 160 -11.37 9.93 -2.72
N GLU A 161 -12.55 9.34 -2.93
CA GLU A 161 -13.28 9.36 -4.20
C GLU A 161 -14.02 10.68 -4.46
N LYS A 162 -14.27 11.46 -3.42
CA LYS A 162 -14.91 12.79 -3.49
C LYS A 162 -13.89 13.86 -3.82
#